data_AF-A0A1T5AR48-F1
#
_entry.id   AF-A0A1T5AR48-F1
#
_cell.length_a   1.000
_cell.length_b   1.000
_cell.length_c   1.000
_cell.angle_alpha   90.00
_cell.angle_beta   90.00
_cell.angle_gamma   90.00
#
_symmetry.space_group_name_H-M   'P 1'
#
loop_
_entity.id
_entity.type
_entity.pdbx_description
1 polymer ?
#
loop_
_entity_poly.entity_id
_entity_poly.type
_entity_poly.pdbx_seq_one_letter_code
_entity_poly.pdbx_strand_id
1 'polypeptide(L)'
;MDSKQSTAPVGARHDQLLEWTFIEKILFRFIFLLFSLFIVFFNNGAYPLFRLLIHYPTLILNKLLIKVSADILHIEHELITQPNGSGDTTYNYILLLFISVVAFLGCVIWSMLDRHRLNYQKLYYWLTVAVRFYLALMLINYGMVKIIKLQFPFPSLSRLSSTYGESSPMGLAWTFLGFSTGYNMFMGVAELLGILLLFRRTIALGAIIALMTTANVMAVNYFYDVPVKILSTALVSMSLYLLVPNVKRLFVFFIYGEATKLRTIEPPVYAKKWIPKAIPVLKILLIFAPILFVFLMLIPQRQKFDSKPKLPLYGSYEVNSFKWKGIPATDSIYALQWRTMLIDTKERSLIKFIDESREFCNMEIDTNSKQIIVRFIDDETVTHKFSYSTEYSSSYHENLRLDGALFGKPIVITFKKQKQRLMETGFNWINEFPNNR
;
A
#
# COMPACT_ATOMS: atom_id res chain seq x y z
N MET A 1 -47.04 36.98 -55.52
CA MET A 1 -45.61 36.87 -55.86
C MET A 1 -44.83 37.02 -54.57
N ASP A 2 -44.89 36.03 -53.68
CA ASP A 2 -44.04 34.83 -53.64
C ASP A 2 -42.55 35.12 -53.48
N SER A 3 -42.05 34.96 -52.25
CA SER A 3 -41.02 33.95 -51.94
C SER A 3 -40.81 33.86 -50.42
N LYS A 4 -41.47 32.88 -49.79
CA LYS A 4 -41.06 32.39 -48.47
C LYS A 4 -39.85 31.48 -48.68
N GLN A 5 -38.66 31.94 -48.28
CA GLN A 5 -37.50 31.09 -48.10
C GLN A 5 -37.79 30.07 -46.99
N SER A 6 -37.83 28.80 -47.37
CA SER A 6 -37.87 27.64 -46.49
C SER A 6 -36.54 27.52 -45.75
N THR A 7 -36.52 27.87 -44.47
CA THR A 7 -35.45 27.51 -43.53
C THR A 7 -35.68 26.08 -43.04
N ALA A 8 -34.91 25.13 -43.57
CA ALA A 8 -34.84 23.79 -43.00
C ALA A 8 -34.22 23.86 -41.59
N PRO A 9 -34.76 23.19 -40.57
CA PRO A 9 -34.21 23.23 -39.23
C PRO A 9 -32.88 22.45 -39.17
N VAL A 10 -31.82 23.17 -38.82
CA VAL A 10 -30.53 22.63 -38.40
C VAL A 10 -30.74 21.90 -37.06
N GLY A 11 -31.10 20.62 -37.12
CA GLY A 11 -31.35 19.84 -35.91
C GLY A 11 -31.45 18.32 -36.06
N ALA A 12 -31.30 17.77 -37.27
CA ALA A 12 -31.60 16.35 -37.55
C ALA A 12 -30.45 15.57 -38.21
N ARG A 13 -29.20 15.84 -37.83
CA ARG A 13 -28.07 14.94 -38.09
C ARG A 13 -27.22 14.92 -36.83
N HIS A 14 -27.25 13.82 -36.08
CA HIS A 14 -26.16 13.28 -35.23
C HIS A 14 -26.57 12.01 -34.46
N ASP A 15 -27.74 11.41 -34.72
CA ASP A 15 -28.08 10.04 -34.28
C ASP A 15 -27.87 9.01 -35.41
N GLN A 16 -26.72 9.05 -36.10
CA GLN A 16 -26.23 7.80 -36.67
C GLN A 16 -25.86 6.92 -35.48
N LEU A 17 -26.67 5.89 -35.21
CA LEU A 17 -26.41 4.86 -34.22
C LEU A 17 -24.96 4.39 -34.41
N LEU A 18 -24.06 4.79 -33.50
CA LEU A 18 -22.65 4.38 -33.52
C LEU A 18 -22.60 2.85 -33.45
N GLU A 19 -22.44 2.21 -34.61
CA GLU A 19 -22.28 0.77 -34.71
C GLU A 19 -20.87 0.40 -34.29
N TRP A 20 -20.76 -0.51 -33.34
CA TRP A 20 -19.47 -1.02 -32.93
C TRP A 20 -19.04 -2.14 -33.88
N THR A 21 -17.75 -2.20 -34.17
CA THR A 21 -17.15 -3.34 -34.85
C THR A 21 -17.30 -4.61 -34.02
N PHE A 22 -17.18 -5.76 -34.67
CA PHE A 22 -17.22 -7.06 -34.00
C PHE A 22 -16.18 -7.17 -32.87
N ILE A 23 -14.96 -6.68 -33.13
CA ILE A 23 -13.85 -6.69 -32.17
C ILE A 23 -14.16 -5.79 -30.97
N GLU A 24 -14.68 -4.58 -31.18
CA GLU A 24 -15.07 -3.68 -30.08
C GLU A 24 -16.14 -4.30 -29.18
N LYS A 25 -17.13 -5.01 -29.76
CA LYS A 25 -18.16 -5.71 -28.97
C LYS A 25 -17.56 -6.82 -28.12
N ILE A 26 -16.68 -7.66 -28.69
CA ILE A 26 -16.03 -8.76 -27.95
C ILE A 26 -15.14 -8.20 -26.83
N LEU A 27 -14.24 -7.27 -27.17
CA LEU A 27 -13.35 -6.66 -26.18
C LEU A 27 -14.14 -6.00 -25.06
N PHE A 28 -15.20 -5.27 -25.39
CA PHE A 28 -16.06 -4.66 -24.38
C PHE A 28 -16.71 -5.69 -23.46
N ARG A 29 -17.31 -6.76 -24.00
CA ARG A 29 -17.97 -7.80 -23.18
C ARG A 29 -16.98 -8.46 -22.23
N PHE A 30 -15.79 -8.80 -22.73
CA PHE A 30 -14.73 -9.40 -21.92
C PHE A 30 -14.26 -8.44 -20.81
N ILE A 31 -13.89 -7.20 -21.16
CA ILE A 31 -13.43 -6.18 -20.19
C ILE A 31 -14.52 -5.86 -19.18
N PHE A 32 -15.78 -5.78 -19.61
CA PHE A 32 -16.92 -5.53 -18.74
C PHE A 32 -17.04 -6.60 -17.66
N LEU A 33 -16.99 -7.88 -18.05
CA LEU A 33 -17.06 -8.99 -17.10
C LEU A 33 -15.82 -9.05 -16.22
N LEU A 34 -14.62 -8.95 -16.81
CA LEU A 34 -13.36 -9.03 -16.08
C LEU A 34 -13.24 -7.93 -15.02
N PHE A 35 -13.45 -6.67 -15.40
CA PHE A 35 -13.35 -5.55 -14.45
C PHE A 35 -14.47 -5.58 -13.41
N SER A 36 -15.69 -5.97 -13.78
CA SER A 36 -16.77 -6.08 -12.80
C SER A 36 -16.47 -7.15 -11.75
N LEU A 37 -16.02 -8.33 -12.17
CA LEU A 37 -15.61 -9.41 -11.26
C LEU A 37 -14.40 -9.01 -10.42
N PHE A 38 -13.41 -8.35 -11.04
CA PHE A 38 -12.23 -7.85 -10.33
C PHE A 38 -12.61 -6.85 -9.24
N ILE A 39 -13.46 -5.86 -9.54
CA ILE A 39 -13.93 -4.86 -8.57
C ILE A 39 -14.65 -5.53 -7.39
N VAL A 40 -15.43 -6.59 -7.66
CA VAL A 40 -16.16 -7.33 -6.63
C VAL A 40 -15.23 -8.14 -5.73
N PHE A 41 -14.31 -8.91 -6.30
CA PHE A 41 -13.51 -9.88 -5.55
C PHE A 41 -12.16 -9.33 -5.06
N PHE A 42 -11.57 -8.35 -5.75
CA PHE A 42 -10.35 -7.64 -5.36
C PHE A 42 -10.65 -6.25 -4.79
N ASN A 43 -11.67 -6.13 -3.92
CA ASN A 43 -12.11 -4.85 -3.37
C ASN A 43 -11.01 -4.12 -2.58
N ASN A 44 -10.19 -4.85 -1.81
CA ASN A 44 -9.05 -4.37 -1.03
C ASN A 44 -9.24 -3.01 -0.30
N GLY A 45 -10.44 -2.81 0.26
CA GLY A 45 -10.79 -1.61 1.03
C GLY A 45 -11.43 -0.46 0.25
N ALA A 46 -11.59 -0.53 -1.09
CA ALA A 46 -12.28 0.52 -1.86
C ALA A 46 -13.72 0.76 -1.39
N TYR A 47 -14.45 -0.32 -1.15
CA TYR A 47 -15.84 -0.31 -0.68
C TYR A 47 -15.92 -1.07 0.66
N PRO A 48 -15.60 -0.43 1.81
CA PRO A 48 -15.49 -1.15 3.08
C PRO A 48 -16.78 -1.84 3.53
N LEU A 49 -17.93 -1.23 3.24
CA LEU A 49 -19.25 -1.78 3.58
C LEU A 49 -19.67 -2.94 2.67
N PHE A 50 -19.04 -3.07 1.50
CA PHE A 50 -19.40 -4.10 0.53
C PHE A 50 -19.13 -5.51 1.06
N ARG A 51 -18.19 -5.66 2.00
CA ARG A 51 -17.90 -6.93 2.70
C ARG A 51 -19.14 -7.55 3.33
N LEU A 52 -20.10 -6.74 3.79
CA LEU A 52 -21.34 -7.23 4.40
C LEU A 52 -22.24 -7.95 3.39
N LEU A 53 -22.19 -7.53 2.12
CA LEU A 53 -22.99 -8.10 1.04
C LEU A 53 -22.33 -9.34 0.43
N ILE A 54 -21.00 -9.35 0.32
CA ILE A 54 -20.27 -10.43 -0.32
C ILE A 54 -19.74 -11.50 0.65
N HIS A 55 -20.02 -11.40 1.95
CA HIS A 55 -19.51 -12.36 2.94
C HIS A 55 -19.86 -13.82 2.61
N TYR A 56 -21.15 -14.14 2.45
CA TYR A 56 -21.55 -15.50 2.10
C TYR A 56 -21.10 -15.94 0.70
N PRO A 57 -21.22 -15.10 -0.35
CA PRO A 57 -20.65 -15.42 -1.66
C PRO A 57 -19.15 -15.72 -1.63
N THR A 58 -18.37 -14.96 -0.87
CA THR A 58 -16.92 -15.19 -0.74
C THR A 58 -16.63 -16.47 0.01
N LEU A 59 -17.38 -16.86 1.04
CA LEU A 59 -17.21 -18.16 1.69
C LEU A 59 -17.44 -19.34 0.74
N ILE A 60 -18.48 -19.25 -0.09
CA ILE A 60 -18.78 -20.29 -1.09
C ILE A 60 -17.66 -20.34 -2.14
N LEU A 61 -17.23 -19.18 -2.63
CA LEU A 61 -16.14 -19.08 -3.58
C LEU A 61 -14.83 -19.64 -3.02
N ASN A 62 -14.48 -19.29 -1.77
CA ASN A 62 -13.27 -19.80 -1.12
C ASN A 62 -13.27 -21.34 -1.08
N LYS A 63 -14.40 -21.96 -0.68
CA LYS A 63 -14.54 -23.42 -0.68
C LYS A 63 -14.37 -24.01 -2.09
N LEU A 64 -14.97 -23.38 -3.09
CA LEU A 64 -14.82 -23.80 -4.48
C LEU A 64 -13.37 -23.69 -4.95
N LEU A 65 -12.69 -22.59 -4.67
CA LEU A 65 -11.30 -22.38 -5.10
C LEU A 65 -10.33 -23.32 -4.40
N ILE A 66 -10.54 -23.62 -3.11
CA ILE A 66 -9.76 -24.65 -2.41
C ILE A 66 -9.94 -26.01 -3.09
N LYS A 67 -11.18 -26.38 -3.42
CA LYS A 67 -11.45 -27.65 -4.11
C LYS A 67 -10.81 -27.69 -5.51
N VAL A 68 -10.98 -26.63 -6.30
CA VAL A 68 -10.34 -26.50 -7.63
C VAL A 68 -8.81 -26.57 -7.51
N SER A 69 -8.23 -25.97 -6.48
CA SER A 69 -6.78 -25.98 -6.27
C SER A 69 -6.23 -27.38 -6.01
N ALA A 70 -6.96 -28.20 -5.23
CA ALA A 70 -6.56 -29.57 -4.92
C ALA A 70 -6.85 -30.53 -6.09
N ASP A 71 -8.08 -30.49 -6.61
CA ASP A 71 -8.58 -31.50 -7.55
C ASP A 71 -8.10 -31.26 -8.99
N ILE A 72 -7.89 -30.01 -9.39
CA ILE A 72 -7.58 -29.63 -10.78
C ILE A 72 -6.15 -29.11 -10.92
N LEU A 73 -5.70 -28.26 -9.99
CA LEU A 73 -4.37 -27.64 -10.07
C LEU A 73 -3.29 -28.43 -9.32
N HIS A 74 -3.67 -29.49 -8.59
CA HIS A 74 -2.77 -30.34 -7.81
C HIS A 74 -1.84 -29.55 -6.87
N ILE A 75 -2.37 -28.54 -6.20
CA ILE A 75 -1.61 -27.74 -5.23
C ILE A 75 -1.64 -28.46 -3.88
N GLU A 76 -0.47 -28.94 -3.45
CA GLU A 76 -0.33 -29.82 -2.27
C GLU A 76 -0.27 -29.06 -0.92
N HIS A 77 -0.07 -27.74 -0.93
CA HIS A 77 0.04 -26.93 0.28
C HIS A 77 -1.26 -26.17 0.61
N GLU A 78 -1.47 -25.87 1.89
CA GLU A 78 -2.63 -25.11 2.34
C GLU A 78 -2.63 -23.68 1.77
N LEU A 79 -3.79 -23.25 1.27
CA LEU A 79 -3.95 -21.91 0.73
C LEU A 79 -4.19 -20.88 1.85
N ILE A 80 -3.37 -19.84 1.87
CA ILE A 80 -3.58 -18.69 2.74
C ILE A 80 -4.74 -17.85 2.18
N THR A 81 -5.89 -17.94 2.82
CA THR A 81 -7.13 -17.23 2.44
C THR A 81 -7.38 -15.95 3.24
N GLN A 82 -6.67 -15.79 4.37
CA GLN A 82 -6.80 -14.62 5.23
C GLN A 82 -5.78 -13.53 4.86
N PRO A 83 -6.10 -12.25 5.12
CA PRO A 83 -5.14 -11.16 4.90
C PRO A 83 -3.87 -11.36 5.73
N ASN A 84 -2.71 -11.44 5.06
CA ASN A 84 -1.39 -11.58 5.69
C ASN A 84 -0.41 -10.47 5.28
N GLY A 85 -0.92 -9.41 4.63
CA GLY A 85 -0.10 -8.33 4.07
C GLY A 85 0.36 -8.56 2.62
N SER A 86 0.08 -9.74 2.03
CA SER A 86 0.33 -10.04 0.62
C SER A 86 -0.96 -10.00 -0.20
N GLY A 87 -0.91 -9.31 -1.34
CA GLY A 87 -1.89 -9.34 -2.42
C GLY A 87 -1.56 -10.37 -3.52
N ASP A 88 -0.43 -11.06 -3.42
CA ASP A 88 0.09 -11.99 -4.44
C ASP A 88 0.29 -13.41 -3.87
N THR A 89 -0.68 -13.93 -3.12
CA THR A 89 -0.66 -15.32 -2.65
C THR A 89 -1.08 -16.30 -3.74
N THR A 90 -0.76 -17.58 -3.58
CA THR A 90 -1.26 -18.67 -4.45
C THR A 90 -2.79 -18.58 -4.61
N TYR A 91 -3.51 -18.34 -3.51
CA TYR A 91 -4.96 -18.13 -3.52
C TYR A 91 -5.38 -16.96 -4.42
N ASN A 92 -4.70 -15.81 -4.35
CA ASN A 92 -5.04 -14.64 -5.15
C ASN A 92 -4.80 -14.86 -6.65
N TYR A 93 -3.77 -15.61 -7.04
CA TYR A 93 -3.55 -15.99 -8.44
C TYR A 93 -4.60 -16.98 -8.95
N ILE A 94 -5.01 -17.95 -8.13
CA ILE A 94 -6.11 -18.88 -8.48
C ILE A 94 -7.42 -18.10 -8.64
N LEU A 95 -7.71 -17.17 -7.74
CA LEU A 95 -8.88 -16.29 -7.84
C LEU A 95 -8.83 -15.45 -9.13
N LEU A 96 -7.67 -14.88 -9.47
CA LEU A 96 -7.48 -14.13 -10.71
C LEU A 96 -7.71 -15.00 -11.96
N LEU A 97 -7.18 -16.22 -11.96
CA LEU A 97 -7.40 -17.19 -13.03
C LEU A 97 -8.88 -17.53 -13.15
N PHE A 98 -9.54 -17.83 -12.03
CA PHE A 98 -10.96 -18.15 -11.99
C PHE A 98 -11.82 -17.02 -12.57
N ILE A 99 -11.64 -15.77 -12.13
CA ILE A 99 -12.41 -14.65 -12.68
C ILE A 99 -12.12 -14.41 -14.17
N SER A 100 -10.89 -14.69 -14.63
CA SER A 100 -10.52 -14.56 -16.04
C SER A 100 -11.20 -15.61 -16.91
N VAL A 101 -11.25 -16.86 -16.45
CA VAL A 101 -11.98 -17.95 -17.13
C VAL A 101 -13.48 -17.66 -17.15
N VAL A 102 -14.07 -17.24 -16.03
CA VAL A 102 -15.49 -16.87 -15.96
C VAL A 102 -15.81 -15.70 -16.89
N ALA A 103 -14.96 -14.67 -16.92
CA ALA A 103 -15.13 -13.53 -17.84
C ALA A 103 -15.03 -13.96 -19.32
N PHE A 104 -14.12 -14.88 -19.64
CA PHE A 104 -13.98 -15.42 -20.99
C PHE A 104 -15.22 -16.23 -21.41
N LEU A 105 -15.65 -17.20 -20.60
CA LEU A 105 -16.83 -18.03 -20.88
C LEU A 105 -18.10 -17.16 -20.95
N GLY A 106 -18.25 -16.21 -20.02
CA GLY A 106 -19.36 -15.25 -20.05
C GLY A 106 -19.35 -14.37 -21.29
N CYS A 107 -18.17 -13.97 -21.79
CA CYS A 107 -18.05 -13.22 -23.04
C CYS A 107 -18.49 -14.04 -24.25
N VAL A 108 -18.14 -15.33 -24.30
CA VAL A 108 -18.59 -16.25 -25.36
C VAL A 108 -20.11 -16.39 -25.32
N ILE A 109 -20.68 -16.73 -24.15
CA ILE A 109 -22.12 -16.88 -23.97
C ILE A 109 -22.86 -15.59 -24.35
N TRP A 110 -22.39 -14.44 -23.86
CA TRP A 110 -23.00 -13.15 -24.19
C TRP A 110 -22.91 -12.85 -25.69
N SER A 111 -21.79 -13.19 -26.34
CA SER A 111 -21.64 -12.99 -27.78
C SER A 111 -22.58 -13.88 -28.62
N MET A 112 -22.91 -15.08 -28.13
CA MET A 112 -23.90 -15.96 -28.76
C MET A 112 -25.34 -15.45 -28.58
N LEU A 113 -25.69 -15.02 -27.37
CA LEU A 113 -27.06 -14.60 -27.03
C LEU A 113 -27.41 -13.21 -27.59
N ASP A 114 -26.48 -12.26 -27.58
CA ASP A 114 -26.72 -10.85 -27.92
C ASP A 114 -26.03 -10.45 -29.24
N ARG A 115 -26.24 -11.27 -30.28
CA ARG A 115 -25.57 -11.13 -31.59
C ARG A 115 -26.06 -9.94 -32.43
N HIS A 116 -27.28 -9.47 -32.20
CA HIS A 116 -27.92 -8.43 -33.05
C HIS A 116 -27.75 -7.00 -32.51
N ARG A 117 -27.19 -6.83 -31.32
CA ARG A 117 -27.08 -5.50 -30.71
C ARG A 117 -26.02 -4.64 -31.38
N LEU A 118 -26.37 -3.40 -31.70
CA LEU A 118 -25.51 -2.47 -32.45
C LEU A 118 -24.36 -1.92 -31.60
N ASN A 119 -24.62 -1.59 -30.33
CA ASN A 119 -23.61 -1.10 -29.39
C ASN A 119 -24.01 -1.28 -27.92
N TYR A 120 -23.06 -0.99 -27.03
CA TYR A 120 -23.21 -1.10 -25.58
C TYR A 120 -22.95 0.22 -24.83
N GLN A 121 -23.25 1.37 -25.43
CA GLN A 121 -22.91 2.68 -24.84
C GLN A 121 -23.42 2.85 -23.40
N LYS A 122 -24.62 2.36 -23.10
CA LYS A 122 -25.20 2.43 -21.75
C LYS A 122 -24.42 1.58 -20.74
N LEU A 123 -24.01 0.36 -21.11
CA LEU A 123 -23.18 -0.49 -20.25
C LEU A 123 -21.77 0.05 -20.12
N TYR A 124 -21.22 0.60 -21.20
CA TYR A 124 -19.93 1.29 -21.20
C TYR A 124 -19.91 2.48 -20.24
N TYR A 125 -20.98 3.29 -20.22
CA TYR A 125 -21.14 4.37 -19.24
C TYR A 125 -21.06 3.82 -17.80
N TRP A 126 -21.82 2.77 -17.47
CA TRP A 126 -21.88 2.23 -16.11
C TRP A 126 -20.59 1.53 -15.69
N LEU A 127 -19.95 0.78 -16.60
CA LEU A 127 -18.63 0.21 -16.36
C LEU A 127 -17.62 1.32 -16.06
N THR A 128 -17.65 2.40 -16.85
CA THR A 128 -16.77 3.54 -16.62
C THR A 128 -17.04 4.21 -15.27
N VAL A 129 -18.30 4.31 -14.84
CA VAL A 129 -18.63 4.78 -13.49
C VAL A 129 -18.05 3.84 -12.43
N ALA A 130 -18.23 2.53 -12.57
CA ALA A 130 -17.70 1.54 -11.62
C ALA A 130 -16.17 1.62 -11.50
N VAL A 131 -15.46 1.59 -12.64
CA VAL A 131 -14.00 1.68 -12.70
C VAL A 131 -13.49 3.00 -12.09
N ARG A 132 -14.14 4.13 -12.39
CA ARG A 132 -13.76 5.43 -11.82
C ARG A 132 -13.88 5.45 -10.31
N PHE A 133 -14.98 4.95 -9.76
CA PHE A 133 -15.19 4.93 -8.32
C PHE A 133 -14.23 3.97 -7.65
N TYR A 134 -14.06 2.77 -8.19
CA TYR A 134 -13.14 1.78 -7.62
C TYR A 134 -11.70 2.31 -7.60
N LEU A 135 -11.18 2.76 -8.74
CA LEU A 135 -9.83 3.33 -8.85
C LEU A 135 -9.64 4.55 -7.93
N ALA A 136 -10.60 5.47 -7.89
CA ALA A 136 -10.53 6.64 -7.01
C ALA A 136 -10.49 6.25 -5.54
N LEU A 137 -11.39 5.37 -5.10
CA LEU A 137 -11.49 4.97 -3.70
C LEU A 137 -10.29 4.13 -3.26
N MET A 138 -9.74 3.30 -4.14
CA MET A 138 -8.47 2.61 -3.94
C MET A 138 -7.34 3.62 -3.70
N LEU A 139 -7.14 4.56 -4.61
CA LEU A 139 -6.07 5.56 -4.49
C LEU A 139 -6.27 6.46 -3.27
N ILE A 140 -7.50 6.85 -2.96
CA ILE A 140 -7.79 7.65 -1.78
C ILE A 140 -7.47 6.87 -0.49
N ASN A 141 -7.84 5.59 -0.42
CA ASN A 141 -7.53 4.74 0.74
C ASN A 141 -6.01 4.63 0.94
N TYR A 142 -5.26 4.23 -0.09
CA TYR A 142 -3.79 4.12 -0.01
C TYR A 142 -3.10 5.47 0.26
N GLY A 143 -3.59 6.54 -0.38
CA GLY A 143 -3.05 7.88 -0.22
C GLY A 143 -3.23 8.43 1.19
N MET A 144 -4.38 8.18 1.82
CA MET A 144 -4.62 8.54 3.22
C MET A 144 -3.62 7.85 4.16
N VAL A 145 -3.41 6.53 3.98
CA VAL A 145 -2.45 5.75 4.79
C VAL A 145 -1.01 6.29 4.66
N LYS A 146 -0.62 6.74 3.46
CA LYS A 146 0.70 7.34 3.21
C LYS A 146 0.87 8.72 3.84
N ILE A 147 -0.14 9.59 3.76
CA ILE A 147 -0.07 10.94 4.35
C ILE A 147 0.16 10.88 5.86
N ILE A 148 -0.48 9.93 6.54
CA ILE A 148 -0.30 9.72 7.98
C ILE A 148 0.86 8.77 8.31
N LYS A 149 1.74 8.47 7.34
CA LYS A 149 2.97 7.68 7.53
C LYS A 149 2.76 6.28 8.14
N LEU A 150 1.59 5.67 7.90
CA LEU A 150 1.33 4.30 8.33
C LEU A 150 1.79 3.26 7.30
N GLN A 151 1.86 3.63 6.01
CA GLN A 151 2.27 2.70 4.95
C GLN A 151 3.77 2.40 4.99
N PHE A 152 4.59 3.44 5.09
CA PHE A 152 6.05 3.36 5.18
C PHE A 152 6.52 4.08 6.46
N PRO A 153 6.57 3.38 7.61
CA PRO A 153 7.03 3.97 8.85
C PRO A 153 8.52 4.32 8.79
N PHE A 154 8.96 5.21 9.67
CA PHE A 154 10.40 5.50 9.81
C PHE A 154 11.18 4.22 10.19
N PRO A 155 12.39 4.00 9.66
CA PRO A 155 13.19 2.82 9.99
C PRO A 155 13.44 2.71 11.50
N SER A 156 13.24 1.51 12.07
CA SER A 156 13.60 1.23 13.46
C SER A 156 15.13 1.23 13.66
N LEU A 157 15.60 1.30 14.91
CA LEU A 157 17.04 1.20 15.18
C LEU A 157 17.64 -0.12 14.67
N SER A 158 16.87 -1.21 14.76
CA SER A 158 17.22 -2.51 14.16
C SER A 158 17.46 -2.41 12.65
N ARG A 159 16.57 -1.70 11.94
CA ARG A 159 16.72 -1.51 10.48
C ARG A 159 17.91 -0.62 10.13
N LEU A 160 18.14 0.44 10.91
CA LEU A 160 19.26 1.37 10.71
C LEU A 160 20.64 0.73 10.99
N SER A 161 20.69 -0.28 11.84
CA SER A 161 21.91 -1.04 12.15
C SER A 161 22.14 -2.24 11.24
N SER A 162 21.23 -2.50 10.29
CA SER A 162 21.37 -3.56 9.30
C SER A 162 22.22 -3.10 8.12
N THR A 163 22.97 -4.02 7.52
CA THR A 163 23.73 -3.73 6.30
C THR A 163 22.84 -3.85 5.06
N TYR A 164 23.30 -3.30 3.92
CA TYR A 164 22.58 -3.42 2.65
C TYR A 164 22.41 -4.89 2.23
N GLY A 165 23.42 -5.74 2.44
CA GLY A 165 23.38 -7.16 2.06
C GLY A 165 22.37 -8.01 2.85
N GLU A 166 21.96 -7.56 4.04
CA GLU A 166 20.93 -8.22 4.85
C GLU A 166 19.50 -7.82 4.46
N SER A 167 19.34 -6.80 3.61
CA SER A 167 18.02 -6.29 3.24
C SER A 167 17.40 -7.10 2.10
N SER A 168 16.16 -7.56 2.30
CA SER A 168 15.34 -8.04 1.19
C SER A 168 14.97 -6.88 0.25
N PRO A 169 14.62 -7.16 -1.02
CA PRO A 169 14.21 -6.12 -1.98
C PRO A 169 13.08 -5.23 -1.45
N MET A 170 12.01 -5.83 -0.90
CA MET A 170 10.91 -5.08 -0.30
C MET A 170 11.37 -4.30 0.94
N GLY A 171 12.21 -4.90 1.79
CA GLY A 171 12.73 -4.24 2.99
C GLY A 171 13.56 -3.00 2.66
N LEU A 172 14.36 -3.06 1.59
CA LEU A 172 15.12 -1.94 1.06
C LEU A 172 14.19 -0.81 0.58
N ALA A 173 13.20 -1.14 -0.25
CA ALA A 173 12.22 -0.17 -0.74
C ALA A 173 11.42 0.48 0.41
N TRP A 174 10.93 -0.31 1.37
CA TRP A 174 10.20 0.19 2.53
C TRP A 174 11.04 1.12 3.39
N THR A 175 12.33 0.80 3.56
CA THR A 175 13.26 1.63 4.34
C THR A 175 13.54 2.94 3.63
N PHE A 176 13.83 2.90 2.32
CA PHE A 176 14.05 4.08 1.48
C PHE A 176 12.84 5.02 1.49
N LEU A 177 11.64 4.49 1.23
CA LEU A 177 10.41 5.25 1.21
C LEU A 177 10.03 5.75 2.61
N GLY A 178 10.21 4.94 3.64
CA GLY A 178 9.82 5.24 5.03
C GLY A 178 10.70 6.27 5.73
N PHE A 179 11.96 6.39 5.32
CA PHE A 179 12.88 7.39 5.85
C PHE A 179 12.34 8.81 5.67
N SER A 180 11.92 9.17 4.46
CA SER A 180 11.48 10.54 4.13
C SER A 180 9.98 10.74 4.37
N THR A 181 9.64 11.51 5.42
CA THR A 181 8.26 11.93 5.68
C THR A 181 7.70 12.79 4.55
N GLY A 182 8.51 13.71 3.99
CA GLY A 182 8.09 14.56 2.87
C GLY A 182 7.77 13.74 1.62
N TYR A 183 8.56 12.72 1.32
CA TYR A 183 8.30 11.83 0.17
C TYR A 183 7.04 10.98 0.37
N ASN A 184 6.76 10.51 1.60
CA ASN A 184 5.50 9.86 1.94
C ASN A 184 4.29 10.75 1.65
N MET A 185 4.34 12.01 2.11
CA MET A 185 3.28 12.98 1.87
C MET A 185 3.12 13.27 0.38
N PHE A 186 4.22 13.46 -0.36
CA PHE A 186 4.20 13.68 -1.80
C PHE A 186 3.49 12.54 -2.56
N MET A 187 3.87 11.28 -2.29
CA MET A 187 3.20 10.12 -2.89
C MET A 187 1.73 10.04 -2.49
N GLY A 188 1.43 10.27 -1.21
CA GLY A 188 0.06 10.21 -0.70
C GLY A 188 -0.85 11.28 -1.33
N VAL A 189 -0.37 12.52 -1.48
CA VAL A 189 -1.08 13.59 -2.17
C VAL A 189 -1.31 13.24 -3.64
N ALA A 190 -0.31 12.71 -4.33
CA ALA A 190 -0.45 12.28 -5.72
C ALA A 190 -1.55 11.22 -5.88
N GLU A 191 -1.67 10.28 -4.93
CA GLU A 191 -2.77 9.30 -4.92
C GLU A 191 -4.12 9.92 -4.55
N LEU A 192 -4.17 10.86 -3.59
CA LEU A 192 -5.41 11.56 -3.24
C LEU A 192 -5.98 12.38 -4.39
N LEU A 193 -5.16 12.86 -5.33
CA LEU A 193 -5.63 13.48 -6.57
C LEU A 193 -6.47 12.54 -7.44
N GLY A 194 -6.49 11.23 -7.14
CA GLY A 194 -7.47 10.28 -7.64
C GLY A 194 -8.93 10.70 -7.39
N ILE A 195 -9.20 11.60 -6.42
CA ILE A 195 -10.52 12.22 -6.21
C ILE A 195 -11.07 12.92 -7.46
N LEU A 196 -10.19 13.40 -8.34
CA LEU A 196 -10.57 14.01 -9.63
C LEU A 196 -11.33 13.02 -10.53
N LEU A 197 -11.12 11.72 -10.38
CA LEU A 197 -11.88 10.70 -11.11
C LEU A 197 -13.36 10.69 -10.72
N LEU A 198 -13.74 11.20 -9.54
CA LEU A 198 -15.13 11.23 -9.07
C LEU A 198 -15.95 12.36 -9.70
N PHE A 199 -15.30 13.32 -10.37
CA PHE A 199 -15.95 14.42 -11.07
C PHE A 199 -15.88 14.23 -12.58
N ARG A 200 -17.02 14.35 -13.27
CA ARG A 200 -17.12 14.01 -14.71
C ARG A 200 -16.25 14.91 -15.61
N ARG A 201 -15.97 16.14 -15.17
CA ARG A 201 -15.19 17.13 -15.93
C ARG A 201 -13.69 16.91 -15.82
N THR A 202 -13.22 16.22 -14.78
CA THR A 202 -11.79 16.03 -14.49
C THR A 202 -11.33 14.59 -14.67
N ILE A 203 -12.14 13.73 -15.32
CA ILE A 203 -11.81 12.30 -15.53
C ILE A 203 -10.46 12.13 -16.22
N ALA A 204 -10.23 12.85 -17.32
CA ALA A 204 -8.99 12.70 -18.09
C ALA A 204 -7.76 13.08 -17.25
N LEU A 205 -7.81 14.22 -16.56
CA LEU A 205 -6.73 14.66 -15.66
C LEU A 205 -6.51 13.66 -14.52
N GLY A 206 -7.59 13.25 -13.85
CA GLY A 206 -7.54 12.25 -12.78
C GLY A 206 -7.00 10.90 -13.26
N ALA A 207 -7.31 10.48 -14.49
CA ALA A 207 -6.84 9.22 -15.05
C ALA A 207 -5.36 9.29 -15.48
N ILE A 208 -4.86 10.44 -15.95
CA ILE A 208 -3.42 10.65 -16.19
C ILE A 208 -2.65 10.57 -14.88
N ILE A 209 -3.10 11.29 -13.85
CA ILE A 209 -2.45 11.28 -12.53
C ILE A 209 -2.50 9.87 -11.92
N ALA A 210 -3.67 9.21 -11.99
CA ALA A 210 -3.82 7.83 -11.53
C ALA A 210 -2.91 6.86 -12.30
N LEU A 211 -2.77 7.01 -13.62
CA LEU A 211 -1.86 6.18 -14.41
C LEU A 211 -0.41 6.38 -13.95
N MET A 212 0.03 7.62 -13.78
CA MET A 212 1.40 7.91 -13.31
C MET A 212 1.67 7.34 -11.92
N THR A 213 0.75 7.51 -10.98
CA THR A 213 0.92 7.03 -9.61
C THR A 213 0.87 5.51 -9.54
N THR A 214 -0.13 4.88 -10.18
CA THR A 214 -0.27 3.42 -10.19
C THR A 214 0.84 2.74 -10.98
N ALA A 215 1.35 3.35 -12.06
CA ALA A 215 2.51 2.83 -12.79
C ALA A 215 3.77 2.87 -11.94
N ASN A 216 4.00 3.94 -11.16
CA ASN A 216 5.11 3.99 -10.22
C ASN A 216 4.97 2.92 -9.12
N VAL A 217 3.78 2.77 -8.53
CA VAL A 217 3.51 1.70 -7.54
C VAL A 217 3.73 0.32 -8.15
N MET A 218 3.24 0.09 -9.37
CA MET A 218 3.44 -1.16 -10.10
C MET A 218 4.94 -1.42 -10.33
N ALA A 219 5.70 -0.43 -10.79
CA ALA A 219 7.14 -0.55 -11.01
C ALA A 219 7.88 -0.93 -9.71
N VAL A 220 7.58 -0.24 -8.60
CA VAL A 220 8.14 -0.60 -7.29
C VAL A 220 7.78 -2.05 -6.93
N ASN A 221 6.55 -2.48 -7.19
CA ASN A 221 6.13 -3.83 -6.85
C ASN A 221 6.84 -4.92 -7.65
N TYR A 222 7.05 -4.71 -8.95
CA TYR A 222 7.75 -5.68 -9.80
C TYR A 222 9.27 -5.67 -9.54
N PHE A 223 9.89 -4.48 -9.39
CA PHE A 223 11.36 -4.38 -9.29
C PHE A 223 11.91 -4.55 -7.86
N TYR A 224 11.09 -4.38 -6.82
CA TYR A 224 11.48 -4.62 -5.42
C TYR A 224 10.75 -5.79 -4.79
N ASP A 225 10.20 -6.67 -5.63
CA ASP A 225 9.45 -7.86 -5.23
C ASP A 225 8.43 -7.64 -4.10
N VAL A 226 7.65 -6.58 -4.24
CA VAL A 226 6.55 -6.30 -3.31
C VAL A 226 5.34 -7.12 -3.74
N PRO A 227 4.69 -7.86 -2.83
CA PRO A 227 3.64 -8.79 -3.18
C PRO A 227 2.27 -8.09 -3.32
N VAL A 228 2.16 -7.10 -4.22
CA VAL A 228 0.90 -6.39 -4.58
C VAL A 228 0.80 -6.14 -6.10
N LYS A 229 1.39 -7.04 -6.90
CA LYS A 229 1.49 -6.95 -8.36
C LYS A 229 0.15 -7.12 -9.05
N ILE A 230 -0.71 -8.06 -8.60
CA ILE A 230 -2.04 -8.29 -9.21
C ILE A 230 -2.86 -7.00 -9.18
N LEU A 231 -2.96 -6.40 -8.00
CA LEU A 231 -3.75 -5.20 -7.78
C LEU A 231 -3.18 -3.99 -8.53
N SER A 232 -1.88 -3.71 -8.38
CA SER A 232 -1.26 -2.57 -9.05
C SER A 232 -1.35 -2.65 -10.58
N THR A 233 -1.21 -3.85 -11.16
CA THR A 233 -1.41 -4.09 -12.60
C THR A 233 -2.84 -3.81 -13.04
N ALA A 234 -3.84 -4.23 -12.25
CA ALA A 234 -5.24 -3.94 -12.54
C ALA A 234 -5.56 -2.45 -12.47
N LEU A 235 -5.01 -1.71 -11.50
CA LEU A 235 -5.21 -0.27 -11.38
C LEU A 235 -4.59 0.51 -12.55
N VAL A 236 -3.41 0.09 -13.04
CA VAL A 236 -2.81 0.63 -14.28
C VAL A 236 -3.72 0.35 -15.48
N SER A 237 -4.18 -0.89 -15.62
CA SER A 237 -5.07 -1.30 -16.71
C SER A 237 -6.38 -0.51 -16.71
N MET A 238 -6.96 -0.29 -15.54
CA MET A 238 -8.16 0.53 -15.35
C MET A 238 -7.91 2.00 -15.66
N SER A 239 -6.74 2.55 -15.26
CA SER A 239 -6.35 3.92 -15.61
C SER A 239 -6.23 4.11 -17.12
N LEU A 240 -5.60 3.15 -17.81
CA LEU A 240 -5.52 3.11 -19.28
C LEU A 240 -6.91 3.03 -19.91
N TYR A 241 -7.79 2.16 -19.42
CA TYR A 241 -9.18 2.05 -19.87
C TYR A 241 -9.93 3.39 -19.80
N LEU A 242 -9.76 4.16 -18.72
CA LEU A 242 -10.40 5.47 -18.57
C LEU A 242 -9.87 6.52 -19.57
N LEU A 243 -8.65 6.35 -20.08
CA LEU A 243 -8.03 7.23 -21.06
C LEU A 243 -8.39 6.87 -22.51
N VAL A 244 -8.85 5.64 -22.78
CA VAL A 244 -9.20 5.17 -24.14
C VAL A 244 -10.06 6.16 -24.93
N PRO A 245 -11.14 6.77 -24.39
CA PRO A 245 -11.97 7.72 -25.14
C PRO A 245 -11.25 8.98 -25.62
N ASN A 246 -10.13 9.31 -24.98
CA ASN A 246 -9.38 10.55 -25.19
C ASN A 246 -7.94 10.31 -25.65
N VAL A 247 -7.49 9.06 -25.84
CA VAL A 247 -6.08 8.75 -26.16
C VAL A 247 -5.58 9.48 -27.42
N LYS A 248 -6.36 9.45 -28.51
CA LYS A 248 -6.02 10.17 -29.76
C LYS A 248 -5.97 11.68 -29.55
N ARG A 249 -6.90 12.21 -28.75
CA ARG A 249 -6.99 13.64 -28.43
C ARG A 249 -5.80 14.10 -27.60
N LEU A 250 -5.40 13.30 -26.61
CA LEU A 250 -4.25 13.56 -25.76
C LEU A 250 -2.95 13.48 -26.58
N PHE A 251 -2.83 12.52 -27.48
CA PHE A 251 -1.69 12.43 -28.40
C PHE A 251 -1.59 13.68 -29.29
N VAL A 252 -2.71 14.11 -29.89
CA VAL A 252 -2.76 15.33 -30.70
C VAL A 252 -2.36 16.57 -29.90
N PHE A 253 -2.86 16.69 -28.68
CA PHE A 253 -2.51 17.79 -27.79
C PHE A 253 -1.03 17.83 -27.41
N PHE A 254 -0.48 16.69 -26.95
CA PHE A 254 0.89 16.65 -26.42
C PHE A 254 1.97 16.57 -27.49
N ILE A 255 1.70 15.88 -28.61
CA ILE A 255 2.71 15.61 -29.64
C ILE A 255 2.61 16.58 -30.82
N TYR A 256 1.41 16.85 -31.30
CA TYR A 256 1.21 17.81 -32.40
C TYR A 256 1.00 19.25 -31.92
N GLY A 257 0.79 19.47 -30.61
CA GLY A 257 0.60 20.81 -30.04
C GLY A 257 -0.72 21.47 -30.42
N GLU A 258 -1.68 20.71 -30.97
CA GLU A 258 -2.94 21.24 -31.46
C GLU A 258 -4.00 21.36 -30.36
N ALA A 259 -4.85 22.38 -30.47
CA ALA A 259 -5.97 22.56 -29.56
C ALA A 259 -6.98 21.42 -29.70
N THR A 260 -7.31 20.76 -28.59
CA THR A 260 -8.29 19.66 -28.55
C THR A 260 -9.34 19.88 -27.47
N LYS A 261 -10.56 19.38 -27.71
CA LYS A 261 -11.62 19.32 -26.70
C LYS A 261 -11.79 17.89 -26.21
N LEU A 262 -11.49 17.66 -24.94
CA LEU A 262 -11.64 16.34 -24.32
C LEU A 262 -13.11 15.91 -24.30
N ARG A 263 -13.35 14.64 -24.60
CA ARG A 263 -14.68 14.04 -24.54
C ARG A 263 -15.05 13.76 -23.09
N THR A 264 -16.20 14.28 -22.68
CA THR A 264 -16.88 13.89 -21.45
C THR A 264 -17.86 12.76 -21.73
N ILE A 265 -18.04 11.86 -20.77
CA ILE A 265 -19.03 10.78 -20.90
C ILE A 265 -20.39 11.32 -20.47
N GLU A 266 -21.34 11.29 -21.40
CA GLU A 266 -22.70 11.76 -21.18
C GLU A 266 -23.50 10.76 -20.34
N PRO A 267 -24.32 11.24 -19.38
CA PRO A 267 -25.21 10.36 -18.63
C PRO A 267 -26.29 9.77 -19.55
N PRO A 268 -26.75 8.53 -19.29
CA PRO A 268 -27.87 7.97 -20.01
C PRO A 268 -29.15 8.76 -19.72
N VAL A 269 -30.05 8.81 -20.70
CA VAL A 269 -31.40 9.37 -20.51
C VAL A 269 -32.18 8.47 -19.55
N TYR A 270 -32.74 9.07 -18.50
CA TYR A 270 -33.50 8.37 -17.47
C TYR A 270 -35.00 8.48 -17.73
N ALA A 271 -35.69 7.34 -17.78
CA ALA A 271 -37.14 7.31 -17.98
C ALA A 271 -37.92 7.90 -16.78
N LYS A 272 -37.43 7.70 -15.55
CA LYS A 272 -38.11 8.16 -14.33
C LYS A 272 -37.52 9.48 -13.83
N LYS A 273 -38.38 10.48 -13.60
CA LYS A 273 -37.99 11.85 -13.18
C LYS A 273 -37.33 11.95 -11.80
N TRP A 274 -37.46 10.94 -10.94
CA TRP A 274 -36.81 10.93 -9.62
C TRP A 274 -35.32 10.52 -9.69
N ILE A 275 -34.92 9.75 -10.71
CA ILE A 275 -33.56 9.21 -10.83
C ILE A 275 -32.50 10.34 -10.89
N PRO A 276 -32.66 11.41 -11.70
CA PRO A 276 -31.73 12.54 -11.68
C PRO A 276 -31.59 13.24 -10.33
N LYS A 277 -32.64 13.21 -9.49
CA LYS A 277 -32.62 13.80 -8.13
C LYS A 277 -31.95 12.88 -7.11
N ALA A 278 -32.06 11.56 -7.28
CA ALA A 278 -31.44 10.57 -6.38
C ALA A 278 -29.94 10.35 -6.65
N ILE A 279 -29.50 10.48 -7.90
CA ILE A 279 -28.09 10.25 -8.28
C ILE A 279 -27.10 11.14 -7.49
N PRO A 280 -27.32 12.44 -7.29
CA PRO A 280 -26.43 13.28 -6.48
C PRO A 280 -26.32 12.78 -5.03
N VAL A 281 -27.44 12.41 -4.41
CA VAL A 281 -27.47 11.88 -3.04
C VAL A 281 -26.69 10.58 -2.93
N LEU A 282 -26.97 9.63 -3.84
CA LEU A 282 -26.25 8.35 -3.89
C LEU A 282 -24.75 8.56 -4.15
N LYS A 283 -24.40 9.50 -5.02
CA LYS A 283 -23.00 9.86 -5.29
C LYS A 283 -22.32 10.39 -4.03
N ILE A 284 -22.95 11.31 -3.30
CA ILE A 284 -22.39 11.85 -2.05
C ILE A 284 -22.18 10.71 -1.05
N LEU A 285 -23.16 9.82 -0.88
CA LEU A 285 -23.05 8.68 0.01
C LEU A 285 -21.91 7.73 -0.40
N LEU A 286 -21.79 7.39 -1.68
CA LEU A 286 -20.74 6.52 -2.21
C LEU A 286 -19.33 7.12 -2.12
N ILE A 287 -19.20 8.44 -1.97
CA ILE A 287 -17.91 9.12 -1.79
C ILE A 287 -17.62 9.28 -0.30
N PHE A 288 -18.57 9.85 0.45
CA PHE A 288 -18.39 10.23 1.84
C PHE A 288 -18.31 9.03 2.77
N ALA A 289 -19.15 8.00 2.59
CA ALA A 289 -19.18 6.87 3.51
C ALA A 289 -17.87 6.06 3.52
N PRO A 290 -17.26 5.69 2.37
CA PRO A 290 -15.96 5.02 2.37
C PRO A 290 -14.84 5.89 2.92
N ILE A 291 -14.80 7.18 2.58
CA ILE A 291 -13.77 8.12 3.06
C ILE A 291 -13.85 8.28 4.57
N LEU A 292 -15.06 8.52 5.10
CA LEU A 292 -15.29 8.63 6.54
C LEU A 292 -14.93 7.32 7.24
N PHE A 293 -15.31 6.16 6.69
CA PHE A 293 -14.96 4.87 7.26
C PHE A 293 -13.44 4.69 7.36
N VAL A 294 -12.70 4.97 6.27
CA VAL A 294 -11.23 4.90 6.27
C VAL A 294 -10.67 5.86 7.31
N PHE A 295 -11.12 7.11 7.32
CA PHE A 295 -10.66 8.11 8.30
C PHE A 295 -10.86 7.66 9.75
N LEU A 296 -12.05 7.17 10.10
CA LEU A 296 -12.36 6.65 11.44
C LEU A 296 -11.53 5.43 11.81
N MET A 297 -11.19 4.57 10.85
CA MET A 297 -10.34 3.40 11.08
C MET A 297 -8.85 3.74 11.23
N LEU A 298 -8.40 4.86 10.65
CA LEU A 298 -7.00 5.28 10.71
C LEU A 298 -6.64 6.02 12.00
N ILE A 299 -7.58 6.75 12.62
CA ILE A 299 -7.35 7.45 13.91
C ILE A 299 -6.82 6.50 15.00
N PRO A 300 -7.51 5.40 15.36
CA PRO A 300 -7.04 4.52 16.43
C PRO A 300 -5.74 3.80 16.05
N GLN A 301 -5.53 3.49 14.77
CA GLN A 301 -4.26 2.92 14.30
C GLN A 301 -3.11 3.90 14.47
N ARG A 302 -3.33 5.17 14.12
CA ARG A 302 -2.34 6.22 14.29
C ARG A 302 -2.05 6.48 15.76
N GLN A 303 -3.07 6.54 16.60
CA GLN A 303 -2.90 6.64 18.06
C GLN A 303 -2.11 5.46 18.62
N LYS A 304 -2.41 4.23 18.19
CA LYS A 304 -1.65 3.03 18.58
C LYS A 304 -0.20 3.07 18.11
N PHE A 305 0.06 3.66 16.95
CA PHE A 305 1.41 3.84 16.42
C PHE A 305 2.20 4.90 17.19
N ASP A 306 1.59 6.06 17.46
CA ASP A 306 2.21 7.18 18.20
C ASP A 306 2.38 6.88 19.70
N SER A 307 1.51 6.04 20.28
CA SER A 307 1.54 5.63 21.69
C SER A 307 2.56 4.53 22.02
N LYS A 308 3.48 4.19 21.11
CA LYS A 308 4.68 3.41 21.44
C LYS A 308 5.83 4.39 21.73
N PRO A 309 5.89 4.98 22.95
CA PRO A 309 6.95 5.92 23.28
C PRO A 309 8.30 5.22 23.16
N LYS A 310 9.28 5.97 22.67
CA LYS A 310 10.67 5.59 22.78
C LYS A 310 11.00 5.41 24.26
N LEU A 311 11.74 4.37 24.59
CA LEU A 311 12.17 4.14 25.97
C LEU A 311 13.15 5.26 26.41
N PRO A 312 13.24 5.54 27.73
CA PRO A 312 14.39 6.26 28.28
C PRO A 312 15.69 5.60 27.79
N LEU A 313 16.75 6.37 27.57
CA LEU A 313 18.00 5.86 26.95
C LEU A 313 17.82 5.36 25.51
N TYR A 314 16.85 5.86 24.74
CA TYR A 314 16.72 5.53 23.32
C TYR A 314 18.04 5.73 22.55
N GLY A 315 18.48 4.70 21.83
CA GLY A 315 19.70 4.74 21.03
C GLY A 315 20.32 3.37 20.76
N SER A 316 21.40 3.42 19.98
CA SER A 316 22.28 2.27 19.70
C SER A 316 23.50 2.35 20.60
N TYR A 317 23.85 1.27 21.28
CA TYR A 317 24.92 1.21 22.25
C TYR A 317 25.88 0.08 21.88
N GLU A 318 27.06 0.41 21.40
CA GLU A 318 28.10 -0.59 21.09
C GLU A 318 28.86 -0.94 22.37
N VAL A 319 29.12 -2.23 22.57
CA VAL A 319 29.83 -2.73 23.75
C VAL A 319 31.31 -2.34 23.66
N ASN A 320 31.81 -1.69 24.72
CA ASN A 320 33.22 -1.35 24.88
C ASN A 320 33.97 -2.37 25.75
N SER A 321 33.33 -2.85 26.83
CA SER A 321 33.88 -3.91 27.68
C SER A 321 32.76 -4.81 28.17
N PHE A 322 32.97 -6.12 28.12
CA PHE A 322 32.07 -7.14 28.64
C PHE A 322 32.83 -7.99 29.66
N LYS A 323 32.38 -7.99 30.92
CA LYS A 323 32.95 -8.80 32.00
C LYS A 323 31.92 -9.80 32.48
N TRP A 324 32.22 -11.08 32.33
CA TRP A 324 31.39 -12.20 32.78
C TRP A 324 32.02 -12.85 34.00
N LYS A 325 31.26 -13.00 35.08
CA LYS A 325 31.78 -13.51 36.37
C LYS A 325 33.01 -12.74 36.86
N GLY A 326 33.06 -11.43 36.59
CA GLY A 326 34.18 -10.55 36.97
C GLY A 326 35.40 -10.61 36.06
N ILE A 327 35.44 -11.52 35.09
CA ILE A 327 36.57 -11.71 34.17
C ILE A 327 36.20 -11.14 32.80
N PRO A 328 37.13 -10.49 32.06
CA PRO A 328 36.89 -10.13 30.66
C PRO A 328 36.39 -11.33 29.85
N ALA A 329 35.44 -11.10 28.95
CA ALA A 329 34.90 -12.15 28.12
C ALA A 329 36.00 -12.83 27.29
N THR A 330 35.99 -14.16 27.25
CA THR A 330 36.87 -14.98 26.40
C THR A 330 36.04 -15.76 25.39
N ASP A 331 36.71 -16.37 24.41
CA ASP A 331 36.06 -17.14 23.32
C ASP A 331 35.09 -18.23 23.83
N SER A 332 35.30 -18.74 25.04
CA SER A 332 34.44 -19.75 25.67
C SER A 332 32.97 -19.31 25.89
N ILE A 333 32.68 -18.01 25.88
CA ILE A 333 31.31 -17.46 26.01
C ILE A 333 30.89 -16.64 24.78
N TYR A 334 31.57 -16.81 23.64
CA TYR A 334 31.40 -16.00 22.43
C TYR A 334 29.93 -15.81 22.00
N ALA A 335 29.13 -16.89 22.03
CA ALA A 335 27.71 -16.85 21.67
C ALA A 335 26.83 -15.99 22.61
N LEU A 336 27.28 -15.76 23.85
CA LEU A 336 26.59 -14.91 24.83
C LEU A 336 27.17 -13.49 24.89
N GLN A 337 28.25 -13.21 24.15
CA GLN A 337 28.88 -11.90 24.16
C GLN A 337 28.07 -10.93 23.33
N TRP A 338 27.69 -9.83 23.95
CA TRP A 338 26.94 -8.77 23.29
C TRP A 338 27.91 -7.91 22.48
N ARG A 339 27.51 -7.57 21.25
CA ARG A 339 28.18 -6.60 20.40
C ARG A 339 27.51 -5.23 20.49
N THR A 340 26.19 -5.21 20.35
CA THR A 340 25.41 -3.97 20.35
C THR A 340 24.07 -4.18 21.05
N MET A 341 23.68 -3.22 21.89
CA MET A 341 22.34 -3.13 22.47
C MET A 341 21.57 -1.99 21.79
N LEU A 342 20.38 -2.28 21.27
CA LEU A 342 19.50 -1.28 20.66
C LEU A 342 18.29 -1.08 21.58
N ILE A 343 18.18 0.13 22.14
CA ILE A 343 17.05 0.54 22.98
C ILE A 343 16.11 1.37 22.11
N ASP A 344 14.97 0.79 21.72
CA ASP A 344 13.98 1.41 20.84
C ASP A 344 12.66 1.65 21.62
N THR A 345 11.67 0.78 21.45
CA THR A 345 10.47 0.72 22.28
C THR A 345 10.48 -0.56 23.12
N LYS A 346 9.53 -0.68 24.06
CA LYS A 346 9.39 -1.87 24.93
C LYS A 346 9.54 -3.19 24.17
N GLU A 347 8.81 -3.34 23.06
CA GLU A 347 8.70 -4.59 22.30
C GLU A 347 9.65 -4.68 21.09
N ARG A 348 10.45 -3.64 20.82
CA ARG A 348 11.30 -3.55 19.60
C ARG A 348 12.78 -3.36 19.89
N SER A 349 13.15 -3.44 21.16
CA SER A 349 14.56 -3.41 21.55
C SER A 349 15.20 -4.76 21.23
N LEU A 350 16.50 -4.77 20.97
CA LEU A 350 17.21 -6.01 20.63
C LEU A 350 18.67 -5.97 21.06
N ILE A 351 19.23 -7.15 21.25
CA ILE A 351 20.66 -7.38 21.41
C ILE A 351 21.20 -8.02 20.14
N LYS A 352 22.31 -7.48 19.64
CA LYS A 352 23.12 -8.08 18.58
C LYS A 352 24.37 -8.68 19.22
N PHE A 353 24.63 -9.95 18.94
CA PHE A 353 25.79 -10.68 19.46
C PHE A 353 27.00 -10.56 18.53
N ILE A 354 28.18 -11.01 18.98
CA ILE A 354 29.41 -10.95 18.20
C ILE A 354 29.35 -11.84 16.95
N ASP A 355 28.60 -12.95 16.99
CA ASP A 355 28.35 -13.81 15.83
C ASP A 355 27.32 -13.24 14.83
N GLU A 356 26.95 -11.97 15.00
CA GLU A 356 25.95 -11.24 14.20
C GLU A 356 24.49 -11.70 14.38
N SER A 357 24.24 -12.73 15.21
CA SER A 357 22.88 -13.12 15.59
C SER A 357 22.18 -12.00 16.36
N ARG A 358 20.85 -12.00 16.30
CA ARG A 358 20.00 -10.95 16.89
C ARG A 358 18.93 -11.59 17.73
N GLU A 359 18.80 -11.12 18.96
CA GLU A 359 17.70 -11.51 19.84
C GLU A 359 16.89 -10.27 20.20
N PHE A 360 15.60 -10.31 19.83
CA PHE A 360 14.66 -9.27 20.24
C PHE A 360 14.34 -9.44 21.72
N CYS A 361 14.05 -8.33 22.39
CA CYS A 361 13.78 -8.36 23.83
C CYS A 361 12.76 -7.32 24.24
N ASN A 362 11.98 -7.69 25.26
CA ASN A 362 11.14 -6.78 25.99
C ASN A 362 12.00 -6.02 27.01
N MET A 363 12.12 -4.70 26.81
CA MET A 363 12.88 -3.82 27.71
C MET A 363 11.98 -2.88 28.50
N GLU A 364 12.20 -2.81 29.80
CA GLU A 364 11.59 -1.82 30.70
C GLU A 364 12.70 -1.05 31.40
N ILE A 365 12.57 0.27 31.46
CA ILE A 365 13.59 1.15 32.04
C ILE A 365 12.92 2.04 33.08
N ASP A 366 13.36 1.90 34.33
CA ASP A 366 12.95 2.75 35.45
C ASP A 366 14.05 3.79 35.71
N THR A 367 13.73 5.04 35.42
CA THR A 367 14.65 6.18 35.59
C THR A 367 14.87 6.58 37.04
N ASN A 368 13.95 6.23 37.95
CA ASN A 368 14.04 6.58 39.36
C ASN A 368 14.97 5.60 40.10
N SER A 369 14.74 4.29 39.92
CA SER A 369 15.59 3.25 40.51
C SER A 369 16.86 2.98 39.71
N LYS A 370 17.01 3.60 38.53
CA LYS A 370 18.08 3.37 37.55
C LYS A 370 18.26 1.89 37.24
N GLN A 371 17.16 1.24 36.87
CA GLN A 371 17.14 -0.18 36.50
C GLN A 371 16.70 -0.39 35.06
N ILE A 372 17.32 -1.36 34.39
CA ILE A 372 16.88 -1.92 33.11
C ILE A 372 16.49 -3.37 33.36
N ILE A 373 15.28 -3.72 32.93
CA ILE A 373 14.77 -5.08 32.92
C ILE A 373 14.75 -5.54 31.46
N VAL A 374 15.41 -6.66 31.19
CA VAL A 374 15.45 -7.28 29.86
C VAL A 374 14.85 -8.68 29.95
N ARG A 375 13.93 -8.99 29.04
CA ARG A 375 13.40 -10.34 28.82
C ARG A 375 13.56 -10.68 27.35
N PHE A 376 14.27 -11.75 27.03
CA PHE A 376 14.40 -12.20 25.65
C PHE A 376 13.09 -12.82 25.17
N ILE A 377 12.83 -12.78 23.87
CA ILE A 377 11.56 -13.26 23.31
C ILE A 377 11.56 -14.79 23.22
N ASP A 378 12.72 -15.40 22.98
CA ASP A 378 12.89 -16.85 22.99
C ASP A 378 12.63 -17.50 24.38
N ASP A 379 12.87 -16.76 25.46
CA ASP A 379 12.60 -17.16 26.84
C ASP A 379 12.08 -16.00 27.71
N GLU A 380 10.80 -15.67 27.55
CA GLU A 380 10.15 -14.60 28.31
C GLU A 380 10.03 -14.89 29.82
N THR A 381 10.27 -16.14 30.23
CA THR A 381 10.15 -16.57 31.64
C THR A 381 11.34 -16.10 32.48
N VAL A 382 12.50 -15.91 31.83
CA VAL A 382 13.71 -15.45 32.48
C VAL A 382 13.79 -13.93 32.41
N THR A 383 13.89 -13.30 33.59
CA THR A 383 14.02 -11.85 33.73
C THR A 383 15.43 -11.49 34.13
N HIS A 384 16.09 -10.66 33.32
CA HIS A 384 17.41 -10.11 33.61
C HIS A 384 17.27 -8.69 34.12
N LYS A 385 17.85 -8.41 35.29
CA LYS A 385 17.80 -7.08 35.92
C LYS A 385 19.22 -6.50 36.00
N PHE A 386 19.34 -5.26 35.57
CA PHE A 386 20.59 -4.52 35.56
C PHE A 386 20.38 -3.16 36.21
N SER A 387 21.27 -2.77 37.11
CA SER A 387 21.45 -1.37 37.49
C SER A 387 22.24 -0.65 36.39
N TYR A 388 21.89 0.60 36.11
CA TYR A 388 22.58 1.38 35.09
C TYR A 388 23.14 2.71 35.62
N SER A 389 24.25 3.14 35.02
CA SER A 389 24.78 4.50 35.18
C SER A 389 25.17 5.09 33.83
N THR A 390 24.95 6.40 33.68
CA THR A 390 25.33 7.15 32.48
C THR A 390 26.42 8.15 32.85
N GLU A 391 27.52 8.12 32.10
CA GLU A 391 28.59 9.11 32.22
C GLU A 391 28.65 9.95 30.95
N TYR A 392 28.67 11.27 31.12
CA TYR A 392 28.91 12.21 30.04
C TYR A 392 30.42 12.43 29.91
N SER A 393 31.03 11.89 28.87
CA SER A 393 32.41 12.23 28.52
C SER A 393 32.45 13.63 27.89
N SER A 394 33.52 14.39 28.16
CA SER A 394 33.78 15.73 27.60
C SER A 394 33.75 15.80 26.06
N SER A 395 33.74 14.66 25.38
CA SER A 395 33.60 14.52 23.93
C SER A 395 32.15 14.29 23.44
N TYR A 396 31.11 14.63 24.22
CA TYR A 396 29.69 14.43 23.89
C TYR A 396 29.27 12.96 23.68
N HIS A 397 30.01 12.01 24.24
CA HIS A 397 29.63 10.59 24.22
C HIS A 397 28.97 10.21 25.54
N GLU A 398 27.70 9.80 25.47
CA GLU A 398 27.01 9.13 26.57
C GLU A 398 27.55 7.71 26.67
N ASN A 399 28.34 7.45 27.71
CA ASN A 399 28.73 6.10 28.09
C ASN A 399 27.65 5.52 28.99
N LEU A 400 27.20 4.30 28.70
CA LEU A 400 26.25 3.57 29.53
C LEU A 400 26.98 2.41 30.18
N ARG A 401 26.81 2.22 31.48
CA ARG A 401 27.29 1.03 32.19
C ARG A 401 26.10 0.27 32.74
N LEU A 402 26.09 -1.04 32.52
CA LEU A 402 25.15 -1.98 33.12
C LEU A 402 25.89 -2.91 34.08
N ASP A 403 25.31 -3.10 35.26
CA ASP A 403 25.80 -3.98 36.31
C ASP A 403 24.64 -4.83 36.81
N GLY A 404 24.79 -6.16 36.85
CA GLY A 404 23.70 -7.04 37.24
C GLY A 404 23.99 -8.50 36.96
N ALA A 405 22.93 -9.25 36.61
CA ALA A 405 23.06 -10.68 36.32
C ALA A 405 22.34 -11.07 35.03
N LEU A 406 23.07 -11.79 34.18
CA LEU A 406 22.57 -12.42 32.96
C LEU A 406 22.60 -13.94 33.16
N PHE A 407 21.45 -14.60 32.97
CA PHE A 407 21.23 -16.02 33.32
C PHE A 407 21.74 -16.41 34.72
N GLY A 408 21.51 -15.54 35.71
CA GLY A 408 21.93 -15.77 37.10
C GLY A 408 23.44 -15.65 37.36
N LYS A 409 24.25 -15.23 36.38
CA LYS A 409 25.69 -14.99 36.54
C LYS A 409 25.99 -13.49 36.52
N PRO A 410 26.88 -13.00 37.39
CA PRO A 410 27.18 -11.57 37.48
C PRO A 410 27.89 -11.10 36.21
N ILE A 411 27.48 -9.94 35.72
CA ILE A 411 27.98 -9.34 34.49
C ILE A 411 28.09 -7.82 34.64
N VAL A 412 29.14 -7.26 34.05
CA VAL A 412 29.32 -5.82 33.91
C VAL A 412 29.61 -5.51 32.45
N ILE A 413 28.79 -4.65 31.85
CA ILE A 413 28.95 -4.21 30.46
C ILE A 413 29.07 -2.70 30.42
N THR A 414 30.08 -2.19 29.73
CA THR A 414 30.16 -0.76 29.38
C THR A 414 29.92 -0.58 27.90
N PHE A 415 29.21 0.48 27.55
CA PHE A 415 28.79 0.79 26.21
C PHE A 415 29.18 2.20 25.82
N LYS A 416 29.41 2.40 24.52
CA LYS A 416 29.52 3.68 23.86
C LYS A 416 28.28 3.91 22.99
N LYS A 417 27.57 5.02 23.20
CA LYS A 417 26.43 5.38 22.34
C LYS A 417 26.89 5.69 20.91
N GLN A 418 26.28 5.01 19.95
CA GLN A 418 26.56 5.15 18.53
C GLN A 418 25.63 6.19 17.89
N LYS A 419 26.22 6.99 17.00
CA LYS A 419 25.51 7.96 16.19
C LYS A 419 25.06 7.31 14.90
N GLN A 420 23.81 7.54 14.52
CA GLN A 420 23.23 7.06 13.28
C GLN A 420 23.25 8.21 12.27
N ARG A 421 24.25 8.22 11.38
CA ARG A 421 24.48 9.33 10.43
C ARG A 421 23.23 9.72 9.64
N LEU A 422 22.45 8.73 9.21
CA LEU A 422 21.20 8.95 8.46
C LEU A 422 20.18 9.79 9.25
N MET A 423 20.23 9.75 10.58
CA MET A 423 19.37 10.55 11.47
C MET A 423 19.97 11.92 11.82
N GLU A 424 21.25 12.17 11.55
CA GLU A 424 21.93 13.44 11.87
C GLU A 424 21.84 14.45 10.72
N THR A 425 21.64 13.97 9.50
CA THR A 425 21.58 14.82 8.30
C THR A 425 20.17 15.29 8.01
N GLY A 426 19.98 16.61 7.98
CA GLY A 426 18.73 17.28 7.59
C GLY A 426 18.76 17.82 6.16
N PHE A 427 17.75 18.63 5.83
CA PHE A 427 17.68 19.36 4.58
C PHE A 427 18.66 20.54 4.60
N ASN A 428 19.49 20.66 3.55
CA ASN A 428 20.41 21.77 3.35
C ASN A 428 20.14 22.41 1.99
N TRP A 429 19.99 23.74 1.97
CA TRP A 429 19.84 24.51 0.72
C TRP A 429 21.12 24.51 -0.12
N ILE A 430 22.28 24.55 0.55
CA ILE A 430 23.60 24.59 -0.08
C ILE A 430 24.36 23.34 0.34
N ASN A 431 24.88 22.59 -0.63
CA ASN A 431 25.79 21.47 -0.40
C ASN A 431 26.98 21.65 -1.35
N GLU A 432 28.14 22.07 -0.82
CA GLU A 432 29.37 22.22 -1.62
C GLU A 432 29.82 20.89 -2.24
N PHE A 433 29.51 19.77 -1.57
CA PHE A 433 29.74 18.42 -2.08
C PHE A 433 28.54 17.51 -1.75
N PRO A 434 28.18 16.56 -2.64
CA PRO A 434 27.12 15.59 -2.37
C PRO A 434 27.52 14.65 -1.22
N ASN A 435 26.61 14.45 -0.28
CA ASN A 435 26.81 13.57 0.87
C ASN A 435 26.41 12.12 0.52
N ASN A 436 27.25 11.40 -0.23
CA ASN A 436 26.94 10.11 -0.86
C ASN A 436 27.77 8.91 -0.34
N ARG A 437 28.28 8.99 0.90
CA ARG A 437 29.13 7.96 1.50
C ARG A 437 28.36 6.74 1.97
#